data_AF-A0A954S2E7-F1
#
_entry.id   AF-A0A954S2E7-F1
#
_cell.length_a   1.000
_cell.length_b   1.000
_cell.length_c   1.000
_cell.angle_alpha   90.00
_cell.angle_beta   90.00
_cell.angle_gamma   90.00
#
_symmetry.space_group_name_H-M   'P 1'
#
loop_
_entity.id
_entity.type
_entity.pdbx_description
1 polymer ?
#
loop_
_entity_poly.entity_id
_entity_poly.type
_entity_poly.pdbx_seq_one_letter_code
_entity_poly.pdbx_strand_id
1 'polypeptide(L)'
;MNPTDDPATSADNPGATSSVAGKRISQFGLLELLLLMAAVCVWLPWWLNRQPLSQLPQQIDELRSALGELFVPDATQIVARRMADYRMDTKTWQLYLPPGHNYRLHVADAEITETSFPSAASVPIEPGEHQVEWRRERTGSGPLSTQLFVDGISVLERESSLPPSTSTSSSVSGVSRDQSMQAPGGPMTIQRLRNYLTPSGNRTPEKGTDGGLLWLETVGQPDVAKE
;
A
#
# COMPACT_ATOMS: atom_id res chain seq x y z
N MET A 1 27.25 104.14 18.47
CA MET A 1 27.88 105.19 17.63
C MET A 1 28.83 104.46 16.70
N ASN A 2 28.62 104.34 15.40
CA ASN A 2 28.09 105.33 14.47
C ASN A 2 27.22 104.65 13.38
N PRO A 3 26.38 105.43 12.69
CA PRO A 3 25.33 104.98 11.77
C PRO A 3 25.66 105.23 10.28
N THR A 4 24.69 104.89 9.41
CA THR A 4 24.28 105.58 8.15
C THR A 4 25.31 105.64 7.00
N ASP A 5 25.01 105.48 5.71
CA ASP A 5 23.76 105.47 4.91
C ASP A 5 24.19 105.07 3.46
N ASP A 6 23.54 104.11 2.78
CA ASP A 6 22.55 104.28 1.67
C ASP A 6 23.15 104.39 0.24
N PRO A 7 22.39 104.22 -0.89
CA PRO A 7 21.00 103.78 -1.04
C PRO A 7 20.69 102.79 -2.20
N ALA A 8 19.46 102.25 -2.12
CA ALA A 8 18.48 101.90 -3.18
C ALA A 8 18.78 100.79 -4.21
N THR A 9 17.86 99.82 -4.33
CA THR A 9 16.94 99.68 -5.49
C THR A 9 16.01 98.46 -5.36
N SER A 10 14.72 98.71 -5.59
CA SER A 10 13.60 97.84 -6.04
C SER A 10 13.29 96.51 -5.34
N ALA A 11 12.13 96.48 -4.68
CA ALA A 11 11.37 95.26 -4.45
C ALA A 11 9.97 95.43 -5.07
N ASP A 12 9.68 94.60 -6.07
CA ASP A 12 8.35 94.32 -6.55
C ASP A 12 8.14 92.82 -6.34
N ASN A 13 7.10 92.47 -5.59
CA ASN A 13 6.77 91.10 -5.18
C ASN A 13 5.43 90.76 -5.81
N PRO A 14 5.30 89.62 -6.49
CA PRO A 14 4.33 88.67 -5.95
C PRO A 14 4.67 87.20 -6.21
N GLY A 15 4.05 86.33 -5.41
CA GLY A 15 3.57 85.05 -5.94
C GLY A 15 4.02 83.82 -5.17
N ALA A 16 3.20 83.41 -4.21
CA ALA A 16 3.18 82.05 -3.69
C ALA A 16 2.99 81.04 -4.84
N THR A 17 3.81 80.00 -4.89
CA THR A 17 3.49 78.76 -5.61
C THR A 17 3.81 77.54 -4.77
N SER A 18 2.84 76.65 -4.75
CA SER A 18 2.70 75.37 -4.08
C SER A 18 3.70 74.32 -4.59
N SER A 19 4.40 73.63 -3.68
CA SER A 19 5.20 72.45 -4.03
C SER A 19 4.31 71.22 -4.18
N VAL A 20 4.01 70.83 -5.42
CA VAL A 20 3.45 69.50 -5.73
C VAL A 20 4.63 68.53 -5.90
N ALA A 21 4.73 67.57 -4.98
CA ALA A 21 5.69 66.48 -5.05
C ALA A 21 5.35 65.58 -6.26
N GLY A 22 6.14 65.73 -7.33
CA GLY A 22 6.03 64.91 -8.53
C GLY A 22 6.41 63.45 -8.25
N LYS A 23 5.42 62.55 -8.39
CA LYS A 23 5.61 61.10 -8.35
C LYS A 23 6.41 60.68 -9.58
N ARG A 24 7.69 60.35 -9.42
CA ARG A 24 8.55 59.83 -10.49
C ARG A 24 8.02 58.47 -10.93
N ILE A 25 7.42 58.43 -12.11
CA ILE A 25 7.04 57.18 -12.77
C ILE A 25 8.35 56.66 -13.37
N SER A 26 8.94 55.63 -12.74
CA SER A 26 10.12 54.95 -13.30
C SER A 26 9.80 54.49 -14.71
N GLN A 27 10.48 55.08 -15.69
CA GLN A 27 10.47 54.61 -17.07
C GLN A 27 11.31 53.33 -17.08
N PHE A 28 10.67 52.21 -16.76
CA PHE A 28 11.25 50.89 -17.01
C PHE A 28 11.53 50.80 -18.51
N GLY A 29 12.81 50.65 -18.86
CA GLY A 29 13.21 50.53 -20.25
C GLY A 29 12.55 49.29 -20.85
N LEU A 30 12.12 49.37 -22.12
CA LEU A 30 11.58 48.24 -22.88
C LEU A 30 12.47 46.99 -22.76
N LEU A 31 13.79 47.20 -22.66
CA LEU A 31 14.80 46.17 -22.47
C LEU A 31 14.73 45.45 -21.11
N GLU A 32 14.45 46.18 -20.02
CA GLU A 32 14.22 45.57 -18.70
C GLU A 32 12.95 44.72 -18.70
N LEU A 33 11.89 45.19 -19.37
CA LEU A 33 10.65 44.42 -19.51
C LEU A 33 10.89 43.12 -20.28
N LEU A 34 11.65 43.18 -21.38
CA LEU A 34 12.03 42.02 -22.19
C LEU A 34 12.89 41.02 -21.40
N LEU A 35 13.85 41.50 -20.61
CA LEU A 35 14.68 40.65 -19.74
C LEU A 35 13.85 39.96 -18.65
N LEU A 36 12.91 40.68 -18.04
CA LEU A 36 12.04 40.12 -17.01
C LEU A 36 11.10 39.06 -17.61
N MET A 37 10.53 39.32 -18.78
CA MET A 37 9.75 38.33 -19.54
C MET A 37 10.59 37.09 -19.87
N ALA A 38 11.82 37.26 -20.37
CA ALA A 38 12.71 36.14 -20.65
C ALA A 38 13.03 35.33 -19.39
N ALA A 39 13.31 35.99 -18.26
CA ALA A 39 13.54 35.33 -16.98
C ALA A 39 12.31 34.52 -16.53
N VAL A 40 11.11 35.09 -16.63
CA VAL A 40 9.85 34.39 -16.32
C VAL A 40 9.65 33.19 -17.25
N CYS A 41 9.86 33.35 -18.56
CA CYS A 41 9.75 32.26 -19.54
C CYS A 41 10.73 31.10 -19.28
N VAL A 42 11.89 31.37 -18.68
CA VAL A 42 12.85 30.32 -18.30
C VAL A 42 12.49 29.69 -16.95
N TRP A 43 12.00 30.48 -15.99
CA TRP A 43 11.73 30.00 -14.63
C TRP A 43 10.42 29.24 -14.51
N LEU A 44 9.38 29.67 -15.23
CA LEU A 44 8.04 29.04 -15.17
C LEU A 44 8.08 27.56 -15.52
N PRO A 45 8.72 27.15 -16.64
CA PRO A 45 8.81 25.73 -17.00
C PRO A 45 9.60 24.94 -15.97
N TRP A 46 10.70 25.48 -15.43
CA TRP A 46 11.48 24.81 -14.40
C TRP A 46 10.67 24.56 -13.12
N TRP A 47 9.87 25.55 -12.69
CA TRP A 47 9.02 25.42 -11.51
C TRP A 47 7.85 24.48 -11.75
N LEU A 48 7.14 24.63 -12.88
CA LEU A 48 6.04 23.74 -13.26
C LEU A 48 6.52 22.30 -13.42
N ASN A 49 7.73 22.07 -13.91
CA ASN A 49 8.30 20.72 -14.06
C ASN A 49 8.79 20.11 -12.73
N ARG A 50 8.94 20.91 -11.67
CA ARG A 50 9.27 20.42 -10.32
C ARG A 50 8.05 19.98 -9.51
N GLN A 51 6.85 20.49 -9.79
CA GLN A 51 5.64 20.15 -9.02
C GLN A 51 5.07 18.73 -9.24
N PRO A 52 5.15 18.08 -10.42
CA PRO A 52 4.50 16.79 -10.64
C PRO A 52 5.32 15.56 -10.23
N LEU A 53 6.59 15.71 -9.83
CA LEU A 53 7.46 14.57 -9.53
C LEU A 53 7.11 13.81 -8.24
N SER A 54 6.36 14.43 -7.32
CA SER A 54 5.96 13.77 -6.07
C SER A 54 4.72 12.88 -6.20
N GLN A 55 3.92 13.04 -7.25
CA GLN A 55 2.68 12.27 -7.46
C GLN A 55 2.90 11.05 -8.39
N LEU A 56 3.96 11.06 -9.19
CA LEU A 56 4.31 9.95 -10.07
C LEU A 56 4.52 8.61 -9.33
N PRO A 57 5.16 8.54 -8.15
CA PRO A 57 5.31 7.28 -7.42
C PRO A 57 3.96 6.69 -7.02
N GLN A 58 3.06 7.52 -6.48
CA GLN A 58 1.71 7.09 -6.09
C GLN A 58 0.91 6.57 -7.29
N GLN A 59 0.98 7.25 -8.43
CA GLN A 59 0.29 6.81 -9.65
C GLN A 59 0.87 5.51 -10.20
N ILE A 60 2.18 5.29 -10.10
CA ILE A 60 2.81 4.03 -10.49
C ILE A 60 2.37 2.89 -9.56
N ASP A 61 2.28 3.14 -8.25
CA ASP A 61 1.83 2.14 -7.28
C ASP A 61 0.34 1.81 -7.47
N GLU A 62 -0.49 2.81 -7.75
CA GLU A 62 -1.91 2.62 -8.10
C GLU A 62 -2.07 1.82 -9.40
N LEU A 63 -1.25 2.10 -10.42
CA LEU A 63 -1.27 1.35 -11.67
C LEU A 63 -0.77 -0.09 -11.51
N ARG A 64 0.31 -0.32 -10.75
CA ARG A 64 0.79 -1.68 -10.43
C ARG A 64 -0.23 -2.46 -9.61
N SER A 65 -0.88 -1.77 -8.67
CA SER A 65 -2.02 -2.32 -7.95
C SER A 65 -3.16 -2.69 -8.92
N ALA A 66 -3.53 -1.80 -9.85
CA ALA A 66 -4.56 -2.08 -10.84
C ALA A 66 -4.20 -3.23 -11.80
N LEU A 67 -2.92 -3.38 -12.13
CA LEU A 67 -2.39 -4.46 -12.99
C LEU A 67 -2.29 -5.82 -12.27
N GLY A 68 -2.43 -5.84 -10.94
CA GLY A 68 -2.32 -7.09 -10.18
C GLY A 68 -0.87 -7.56 -9.98
N GLU A 69 0.12 -6.68 -10.17
CA GLU A 69 1.53 -7.00 -9.94
C GLU A 69 1.83 -7.03 -8.44
N LEU A 70 2.69 -7.96 -8.01
CA LEU A 70 3.26 -7.95 -6.67
C LEU A 70 4.37 -6.91 -6.63
N PHE A 71 4.20 -5.88 -5.79
CA PHE A 71 5.26 -4.92 -5.54
C PHE A 71 5.99 -5.32 -4.25
N VAL A 72 7.31 -5.44 -4.33
CA VAL A 72 8.18 -5.78 -3.20
C VAL A 72 9.02 -4.56 -2.83
N PRO A 73 8.52 -3.67 -1.94
CA PRO A 73 9.29 -2.50 -1.50
C PRO A 73 10.56 -2.87 -0.75
N ASP A 74 10.50 -3.97 0.01
CA ASP A 74 11.57 -4.44 0.89
C ASP A 74 11.77 -5.94 0.66
N ALA A 75 12.91 -6.29 0.07
CA ALA A 75 13.29 -7.67 -0.25
C ALA A 75 13.61 -8.52 1.00
N THR A 76 13.55 -7.95 2.20
CA THR A 76 13.72 -8.68 3.46
C THR A 76 12.40 -9.06 4.13
N GLN A 77 11.27 -8.58 3.60
CA GLN A 77 9.94 -8.84 4.14
C GLN A 77 9.18 -9.85 3.29
N ILE A 78 8.37 -10.65 3.96
CA ILE A 78 7.35 -11.46 3.29
C ILE A 78 6.29 -10.50 2.77
N VAL A 79 5.98 -10.60 1.48
CA VAL A 79 4.90 -9.82 0.86
C VAL A 79 3.86 -10.78 0.35
N ALA A 80 2.58 -10.53 0.66
CA ALA A 80 1.48 -11.32 0.17
C ALA A 80 0.40 -10.42 -0.39
N ARG A 81 -0.22 -10.81 -1.49
CA ARG A 81 -1.31 -10.08 -2.11
C ARG A 81 -2.38 -11.03 -2.61
N ARG A 82 -3.65 -10.78 -2.28
CA ARG A 82 -4.77 -11.55 -2.83
C ARG A 82 -5.09 -11.08 -4.25
N MET A 83 -5.13 -12.02 -5.18
CA MET A 83 -5.53 -11.76 -6.56
C MET A 83 -7.06 -11.69 -6.70
N ALA A 84 -7.54 -11.21 -7.84
CA ALA A 84 -8.96 -11.26 -8.15
C ALA A 84 -9.42 -12.73 -8.26
N ASP A 85 -10.46 -13.09 -7.51
CA ASP A 85 -11.03 -14.43 -7.57
C ASP A 85 -11.76 -14.62 -8.92
N TYR A 86 -11.28 -15.53 -9.77
CA TYR A 86 -11.96 -15.90 -11.02
C TYR A 86 -13.02 -16.98 -10.81
N ARG A 87 -12.92 -17.76 -9.74
CA ARG A 87 -13.89 -18.80 -9.34
C ARG A 87 -14.28 -18.62 -7.88
N MET A 88 -15.50 -19.03 -7.54
CA MET A 88 -16.03 -18.84 -6.18
C MET A 88 -15.32 -19.70 -5.13
N ASP A 89 -14.87 -20.89 -5.53
CA ASP A 89 -14.25 -21.96 -4.74
C ASP A 89 -12.72 -21.91 -4.70
N THR A 90 -12.12 -21.08 -5.55
CA THR A 90 -10.66 -20.94 -5.68
C THR A 90 -10.27 -19.55 -5.24
N LYS A 91 -9.26 -19.48 -4.36
CA LYS A 91 -8.67 -18.24 -3.88
C LYS A 91 -7.19 -18.25 -4.22
N THR A 92 -6.68 -17.15 -4.77
CA THR A 92 -5.31 -17.06 -5.28
C THR A 92 -4.58 -15.89 -4.64
N TRP A 93 -3.33 -16.12 -4.27
CA TRP A 93 -2.42 -15.10 -3.75
C TRP A 93 -1.08 -15.14 -4.49
N GLN A 94 -0.47 -13.99 -4.64
CA GLN A 94 0.94 -13.87 -4.97
C GLN A 94 1.71 -13.63 -3.67
N LEU A 95 2.78 -14.40 -3.47
CA LEU A 95 3.65 -14.32 -2.31
C LEU A 95 5.07 -14.02 -2.79
N TYR A 96 5.78 -13.17 -2.06
CA TYR A 96 7.23 -13.04 -2.12
C TYR A 96 7.80 -13.50 -0.79
N LEU A 97 8.72 -14.44 -0.86
CA LEU A 97 9.39 -15.07 0.27
C LEU A 97 10.87 -14.70 0.22
N PRO A 98 11.40 -13.92 1.19
CA PRO A 98 12.78 -13.47 1.15
C PRO A 98 13.75 -14.65 1.32
N PRO A 99 14.92 -14.63 0.66
CA PRO A 99 15.91 -15.69 0.77
C PRO A 99 16.51 -15.77 2.18
N GLY A 100 17.14 -16.91 2.49
CA GLY A 100 17.81 -17.12 3.79
C GLY A 100 16.88 -17.62 4.91
N HIS A 101 15.69 -18.09 4.56
CA HIS A 101 14.75 -18.72 5.49
C HIS A 101 14.08 -19.92 4.84
N ASN A 102 13.66 -20.88 5.65
CA ASN A 102 12.81 -21.97 5.20
C ASN A 102 11.35 -21.63 5.50
N TYR A 103 10.46 -21.89 4.55
CA TYR A 103 9.05 -21.58 4.69
C TYR A 103 8.21 -22.85 4.62
N ARG A 104 7.09 -22.84 5.34
CA ARG A 104 6.03 -23.83 5.20
C ARG A 104 4.68 -23.16 5.05
N LEU A 105 3.90 -23.66 4.12
CA LEU A 105 2.47 -23.36 4.01
C LEU A 105 1.69 -24.39 4.81
N HIS A 106 0.74 -23.91 5.61
CA HIS A 106 -0.08 -24.72 6.48
C HIS A 106 -1.55 -24.54 6.12
N VAL A 107 -2.28 -25.65 6.08
CA VAL A 107 -3.72 -25.68 5.78
C VAL A 107 -4.45 -26.49 6.84
N ALA A 108 -5.46 -25.85 7.43
CA ALA A 108 -6.43 -26.48 8.32
C ALA A 108 -7.87 -26.17 7.86
N ASP A 109 -8.78 -27.07 8.19
CA ASP A 109 -10.21 -27.02 7.87
C ASP A 109 -11.11 -27.13 9.12
N ALA A 110 -10.52 -27.48 10.27
CA ALA A 110 -11.18 -27.73 11.54
C ALA A 110 -10.59 -26.88 12.67
N GLU A 111 -11.39 -26.65 13.72
CA GLU A 111 -10.97 -25.98 14.96
C GLU A 111 -10.44 -24.54 14.76
N ILE A 112 -10.99 -23.83 13.76
CA ILE A 112 -10.54 -22.48 13.44
C ILE A 112 -11.10 -21.50 14.50
N THR A 113 -10.22 -20.92 15.31
CA THR A 113 -10.56 -19.83 16.25
C THR A 113 -10.19 -18.47 15.67
N GLU A 114 -10.30 -17.39 16.45
CA GLU A 114 -9.89 -16.05 16.01
C GLU A 114 -8.37 -15.90 15.90
N THR A 115 -7.64 -16.41 16.88
CA THR A 115 -6.23 -16.09 17.10
C THR A 115 -5.32 -17.31 17.06
N SER A 116 -5.85 -18.53 17.24
CA SER A 116 -5.04 -19.74 17.27
C SER A 116 -4.76 -20.30 15.87
N PHE A 117 -3.67 -21.06 15.80
CA PHE A 117 -3.29 -21.91 14.67
C PHE A 117 -3.53 -23.37 15.10
N PRO A 118 -4.52 -24.06 14.50
CA PRO A 118 -4.85 -25.43 14.86
C PRO A 118 -3.87 -26.42 14.21
N SER A 119 -4.07 -27.71 14.48
CA SER A 119 -3.33 -28.76 13.77
C SER A 119 -3.64 -28.70 12.27
N ALA A 120 -2.58 -28.72 11.44
CA ALA A 120 -2.68 -28.54 10.01
C ALA A 120 -1.80 -29.53 9.25
N ALA A 121 -2.16 -29.78 8.00
CA ALA A 121 -1.18 -30.27 7.04
C ALA A 121 -0.25 -29.13 6.65
N SER A 122 1.02 -29.45 6.39
CA SER A 122 2.02 -28.47 5.99
C SER A 122 2.84 -28.97 4.82
N VAL A 123 3.29 -28.04 3.97
CA VAL A 123 4.14 -28.30 2.80
C VAL A 123 5.26 -27.28 2.78
N PRO A 124 6.51 -27.68 2.52
CA PRO A 124 7.62 -26.75 2.33
C PRO A 124 7.40 -25.90 1.07
N ILE A 125 7.78 -24.63 1.13
CA ILE A 125 7.83 -23.74 -0.02
C ILE A 125 9.18 -23.04 -0.03
N GLU A 126 9.79 -22.96 -1.20
CA GLU A 126 11.11 -22.35 -1.37
C GLU A 126 11.02 -20.82 -1.27
N PRO A 127 12.13 -20.11 -1.02
CA PRO A 127 12.17 -18.66 -1.17
C PRO A 127 11.97 -18.24 -2.63
N GLY A 128 11.38 -17.06 -2.83
CA GLY A 128 11.10 -16.51 -4.16
C GLY A 128 9.68 -15.98 -4.30
N GLU A 129 9.31 -15.66 -5.53
CA GLU A 129 7.94 -15.29 -5.88
C GLU A 129 7.13 -16.55 -6.23
N HIS A 130 5.97 -16.69 -5.60
CA HIS A 130 5.09 -17.85 -5.78
C HIS A 130 3.64 -17.43 -5.93
N GLN A 131 2.92 -18.12 -6.80
CA GLN A 131 1.47 -18.07 -6.86
C GLN A 131 0.89 -19.24 -6.07
N VAL A 132 0.15 -18.93 -5.00
CA VAL A 132 -0.52 -19.92 -4.18
C VAL A 132 -2.01 -19.92 -4.49
N GLU A 133 -2.56 -21.09 -4.81
CA GLU A 133 -3.99 -21.27 -5.00
C GLU A 133 -4.54 -22.24 -3.97
N TRP A 134 -5.62 -21.84 -3.32
CA TRP A 134 -6.35 -22.68 -2.39
C TRP A 134 -7.74 -22.95 -2.94
N ARG A 135 -7.98 -24.21 -3.29
CA ARG A 135 -9.28 -24.68 -3.79
C ARG A 135 -9.98 -25.47 -2.70
N ARG A 136 -11.26 -25.15 -2.52
CA ARG A 136 -12.13 -25.84 -1.56
C ARG A 136 -13.42 -26.21 -2.26
N GLU A 137 -13.56 -27.48 -2.57
CA GLU A 137 -14.69 -27.99 -3.34
C GLU A 137 -15.43 -29.06 -2.54
N ARG A 138 -16.75 -29.11 -2.70
CA ARG A 138 -17.56 -30.20 -2.16
C ARG A 138 -18.19 -30.96 -3.32
N THR A 139 -17.92 -32.25 -3.41
CA THR A 139 -18.54 -33.11 -4.42
C THR A 139 -19.89 -33.61 -3.88
N GLY A 140 -20.99 -32.97 -4.31
CA GLY A 140 -22.34 -33.32 -3.88
C GLY A 140 -22.54 -33.16 -2.36
N SER A 141 -22.98 -34.21 -1.68
CA SER A 141 -23.10 -34.27 -0.21
C SER A 141 -21.85 -34.85 0.48
N GLY A 142 -20.76 -35.06 -0.26
CA GLY A 142 -19.52 -35.65 0.24
C GLY A 142 -18.72 -34.71 1.16
N PRO A 143 -17.57 -35.18 1.65
CA PRO A 143 -16.66 -34.36 2.43
C PRO A 143 -16.15 -33.16 1.62
N LEU A 144 -15.73 -32.11 2.32
CA LEU A 144 -15.07 -30.98 1.67
C LEU A 144 -13.65 -31.40 1.25
N SER A 145 -13.37 -31.38 -0.05
CA SER A 145 -12.00 -31.53 -0.55
C SER A 145 -11.28 -30.19 -0.53
N THR A 146 -10.05 -30.21 -0.04
CA THR A 146 -9.16 -29.07 0.04
C THR A 146 -7.88 -29.38 -0.72
N GLN A 147 -7.56 -28.53 -1.69
CA GLN A 147 -6.36 -28.64 -2.52
C GLN A 147 -5.56 -27.35 -2.44
N LEU A 148 -4.24 -27.48 -2.31
CA LEU A 148 -3.29 -26.37 -2.33
C LEU A 148 -2.39 -26.53 -3.56
N PHE A 149 -2.30 -25.48 -4.35
CA PHE A 149 -1.40 -25.39 -5.49
C PHE A 149 -0.35 -24.32 -5.22
N VAL A 150 0.89 -24.59 -5.61
CA VAL A 150 2.00 -23.63 -5.65
C VAL A 150 2.51 -23.61 -7.08
N ASP A 151 2.48 -22.45 -7.72
CA ASP A 151 2.89 -22.24 -9.11
C ASP A 151 2.17 -23.19 -10.09
N GLY A 152 0.88 -23.45 -9.81
CA GLY A 152 0.02 -24.35 -10.60
C GLY A 152 0.23 -25.84 -10.32
N ILE A 153 1.16 -26.22 -9.46
CA ILE A 153 1.43 -27.61 -9.07
C ILE A 153 0.65 -27.95 -7.82
N SER A 154 -0.14 -29.03 -7.84
CA SER A 154 -0.81 -29.54 -6.63
C SER A 154 0.22 -30.10 -5.67
N VAL A 155 0.38 -29.45 -4.52
CA VAL A 155 1.35 -29.85 -3.50
C VAL A 155 0.71 -30.51 -2.28
N LEU A 156 -0.61 -30.32 -2.10
CA LEU A 156 -1.37 -30.92 -1.02
C LEU A 156 -2.81 -31.08 -1.44
N GLU A 157 -3.34 -32.27 -1.16
CA GLU A 157 -4.75 -32.59 -1.31
C GLU A 157 -5.20 -33.34 -0.05
N ARG A 158 -6.35 -32.94 0.48
CA ARG A 158 -6.94 -33.54 1.67
C ARG A 158 -8.46 -33.46 1.61
N GLU A 159 -9.11 -34.54 1.99
CA GLU A 159 -10.52 -34.53 2.33
C GLU A 159 -10.73 -34.20 3.80
N SER A 160 -11.71 -33.34 4.05
CA SER A 160 -12.11 -32.99 5.40
C SER A 160 -12.74 -34.18 6.09
N SER A 161 -12.27 -34.49 7.30
CA SER A 161 -12.90 -35.50 8.15
C SER A 161 -14.19 -34.99 8.81
N LEU A 162 -14.50 -33.70 8.68
CA LEU A 162 -15.69 -33.10 9.28
C LEU A 162 -16.92 -33.33 8.41
N PRO A 163 -18.10 -33.52 9.03
CA PRO A 163 -19.35 -33.58 8.30
C PRO A 163 -19.64 -32.24 7.61
N PRO A 164 -20.44 -32.24 6.54
CA PRO A 164 -20.82 -31.03 5.85
C PRO A 164 -21.57 -30.09 6.80
N SER A 165 -20.98 -28.93 7.09
CA SER A 165 -21.61 -27.92 7.94
C SER A 165 -22.69 -27.13 7.20
N THR A 166 -23.82 -26.90 7.87
CA THR A 166 -24.92 -26.02 7.45
C THR A 166 -24.74 -24.63 8.04
N SER A 167 -23.61 -23.99 7.72
CA SER A 167 -23.30 -22.65 8.22
C SER A 167 -24.31 -21.62 7.72
N THR A 168 -24.79 -20.76 8.61
CA THR A 168 -25.73 -19.67 8.29
C THR A 168 -25.01 -18.35 8.06
N SER A 169 -23.75 -18.22 8.50
CA SER A 169 -22.91 -17.06 8.23
C SER A 169 -21.42 -17.43 8.25
N SER A 170 -20.57 -16.54 7.75
CA SER A 170 -19.12 -16.72 7.78
C SER A 170 -18.39 -15.39 8.02
N SER A 171 -17.16 -15.45 8.55
CA SER A 171 -16.21 -14.35 8.54
C SER A 171 -14.96 -14.72 7.77
N VAL A 172 -14.36 -13.74 7.09
CA VAL A 172 -13.12 -13.88 6.34
C VAL A 172 -12.14 -12.82 6.80
N SER A 173 -10.92 -13.22 7.14
CA SER A 173 -9.78 -12.33 7.41
C SER A 173 -8.50 -12.90 6.80
N GLY A 174 -7.40 -12.15 6.86
CA GLY A 174 -6.11 -12.50 6.24
C GLY A 174 -5.68 -11.45 5.23
N VAL A 175 -4.87 -11.87 4.25
CA VAL A 175 -4.32 -11.01 3.19
C VAL A 175 -5.46 -10.47 2.31
N SER A 176 -5.52 -9.15 2.21
CA SER A 176 -6.50 -8.45 1.37
C SER A 176 -5.99 -8.31 -0.08
N ARG A 177 -6.77 -7.61 -0.92
CA ARG A 177 -6.33 -7.26 -2.29
C ARG A 177 -5.20 -6.22 -2.29
N ASP A 178 -5.07 -5.48 -1.21
CA ASP A 178 -3.91 -4.67 -0.92
C ASP A 178 -2.78 -5.58 -0.45
N GLN A 179 -1.53 -5.22 -0.74
CA GLN A 179 -0.39 -6.00 -0.30
C GLN A 179 -0.30 -5.97 1.24
N SER A 180 -0.03 -7.13 1.83
CA SER A 180 0.30 -7.30 3.23
C SER A 180 1.78 -7.61 3.35
N MET A 181 2.47 -6.95 4.28
CA MET A 181 3.90 -7.13 4.50
C MET A 181 4.16 -7.54 5.94
N GLN A 182 5.06 -8.50 6.15
CA GLN A 182 5.43 -8.98 7.47
C GLN A 182 6.91 -9.39 7.49
N ALA A 183 7.62 -9.08 8.57
CA ALA A 183 8.98 -9.58 8.76
C ALA A 183 8.97 -11.12 8.96
N PRO A 184 9.98 -11.83 8.46
CA PRO A 184 10.15 -13.26 8.75
C PRO A 184 10.23 -13.54 10.26
N GLY A 185 9.77 -14.73 10.67
CA GLY A 185 9.90 -15.22 12.05
C GLY A 185 8.59 -15.40 12.82
N GLY A 186 7.47 -14.90 12.30
CA GLY A 186 6.13 -15.17 12.85
C GLY A 186 5.19 -15.75 11.78
N PRO A 187 4.11 -16.44 12.18
CA PRO A 187 3.14 -16.94 11.21
C PRO A 187 2.41 -15.76 10.54
N MET A 188 2.29 -15.81 9.22
CA MET A 188 1.51 -14.86 8.43
C MET A 188 0.20 -15.52 8.02
N THR A 189 -0.93 -14.97 8.48
CA THR A 189 -2.25 -15.49 8.07
C THR A 189 -2.57 -15.04 6.65
N ILE A 190 -2.58 -15.99 5.71
CA ILE A 190 -2.95 -15.73 4.31
C ILE A 190 -4.47 -15.63 4.17
N GLN A 191 -5.19 -16.60 4.73
CA GLN A 191 -6.65 -16.55 4.80
C GLN A 191 -7.18 -17.32 6.00
N ARG A 192 -8.12 -16.71 6.72
CA ARG A 192 -8.92 -17.33 7.77
C ARG A 192 -10.40 -17.20 7.41
N LEU A 193 -11.05 -18.32 7.12
CA LEU A 193 -12.49 -18.46 6.98
C LEU A 193 -13.03 -19.16 8.23
N ARG A 194 -13.97 -18.53 8.92
CA ARG A 194 -14.72 -19.15 10.03
C ARG A 194 -16.18 -19.24 9.64
N ASN A 195 -16.76 -20.44 9.73
CA ASN A 195 -18.17 -20.67 9.47
C ASN A 195 -18.93 -20.75 10.79
N TYR A 196 -20.04 -20.03 10.88
CA TYR A 196 -20.85 -19.96 12.07
C TYR A 196 -22.17 -20.70 11.87
N LEU A 197 -22.48 -21.60 12.81
CA LEU A 197 -23.81 -22.14 13.04
C LEU A 197 -24.46 -21.26 14.09
N THR A 198 -25.35 -20.35 13.70
CA THR A 198 -26.13 -19.59 14.68
C THR A 198 -27.50 -20.24 14.86
N PRO A 199 -27.84 -20.77 16.05
CA PRO A 199 -29.24 -21.02 16.40
C PRO A 199 -29.98 -19.72 16.75
N SER A 200 -29.26 -18.69 17.22
CA SER A 200 -29.84 -17.44 17.69
C SER A 200 -28.81 -16.31 17.81
N GLY A 201 -28.59 -15.52 16.74
CA GLY A 201 -28.06 -14.15 16.79
C GLY A 201 -26.65 -13.86 17.35
N ASN A 202 -26.00 -14.79 18.05
CA ASN A 202 -24.69 -14.56 18.68
C ASN A 202 -23.58 -14.87 17.67
N ARG A 203 -22.82 -13.85 17.27
CA ARG A 203 -21.90 -13.90 16.10
C ARG A 203 -20.49 -14.41 16.41
N THR A 204 -20.22 -14.83 17.64
CA THR A 204 -18.88 -15.23 18.10
C THR A 204 -18.95 -16.54 18.89
N PRO A 205 -18.70 -17.69 18.26
CA PRO A 205 -18.41 -18.91 19.01
C PRO A 205 -17.03 -18.80 19.67
N GLU A 206 -16.98 -19.07 20.97
CA GLU A 206 -15.72 -19.21 21.73
C GLU A 206 -14.95 -20.48 21.37
N LYS A 207 -15.61 -21.47 20.76
CA LYS A 207 -15.01 -22.76 20.37
C LYS A 207 -14.58 -22.73 18.90
N GLY A 208 -13.54 -23.50 18.59
CA GLY A 208 -13.05 -23.70 17.22
C GLY A 208 -14.21 -24.07 16.27
N THR A 209 -14.23 -23.42 15.12
CA THR A 209 -15.29 -23.56 14.12
C THR A 209 -14.82 -24.33 12.91
N ASP A 210 -15.77 -24.89 12.17
CA ASP A 210 -15.53 -25.35 10.81
C ASP A 210 -15.16 -24.16 9.94
N GLY A 211 -14.31 -24.37 8.94
CA GLY A 211 -13.89 -23.27 8.10
C GLY A 211 -12.64 -23.63 7.36
N GLY A 212 -11.71 -22.69 7.26
CA GLY A 212 -10.35 -23.07 6.96
C GLY A 212 -9.37 -21.96 7.22
N LEU A 213 -8.14 -22.34 7.44
CA LEU A 213 -7.02 -21.44 7.68
C LEU A 213 -5.86 -21.84 6.78
N LEU A 214 -5.42 -20.90 5.97
CA LEU A 214 -4.16 -20.94 5.23
C LEU A 214 -3.22 -19.92 5.88
N TRP A 215 -2.05 -20.37 6.30
CA TRP A 215 -1.01 -19.49 6.82
C TRP A 215 0.37 -19.96 6.38
N LEU A 216 1.31 -19.03 6.43
CA LEU A 216 2.71 -19.24 6.14
C LEU A 216 3.51 -19.16 7.44
N GLU A 217 4.44 -20.07 7.65
CA GLU A 217 5.34 -20.07 8.81
C GLU A 217 6.80 -20.07 8.35
N THR A 218 7.65 -19.32 9.07
CA THR A 218 9.11 -19.36 8.91
C THR A 218 9.68 -20.41 9.84
N VAL A 219 10.25 -21.49 9.30
CA VAL A 219 10.71 -22.67 10.05
C VAL A 219 12.17 -22.54 10.52
N GLY A 220 12.69 -21.31 10.56
CA GLY A 220 14.09 -21.01 10.87
C GLY A 220 14.96 -20.80 9.63
N GLN A 221 16.16 -20.29 9.87
CA GLN A 221 17.19 -20.06 8.85
C GLN A 221 17.78 -21.42 8.43
N PRO A 222 17.96 -21.72 7.13
CA PRO A 222 18.63 -22.94 6.71
C PRO A 222 20.00 -22.99 7.38
N ASP A 223 20.32 -24.14 7.99
CA ASP A 223 21.64 -24.42 8.54
C ASP A 223 22.65 -24.23 7.40
N VAL A 224 23.32 -23.09 7.40
CA VAL A 224 24.49 -22.89 6.56
C VAL A 224 25.53 -23.84 7.13
N ALA A 225 25.65 -25.00 6.49
CA ALA A 225 26.70 -25.95 6.77
C ALA A 225 28.01 -25.15 6.86
N LYS A 226 28.63 -25.18 8.04
CA LYS A 226 30.01 -24.70 8.20
C LYS A 226 30.87 -25.55 7.26
N GLU A 227 31.24 -24.98 6.11
CA GLU A 227 32.40 -25.44 5.34
C GLU A 227 33.68 -25.28 6.16
#